data_AF-A0A2I1FRG6-F1
#
_entry.id   AF-A0A2I1FRG6-F1
#
_cell.length_a   1.000
_cell.length_b   1.000
_cell.length_c   1.000
_cell.angle_alpha   90.00
_cell.angle_beta   90.00
_cell.angle_gamma   90.00
#
_symmetry.space_group_name_H-M   'P 1'
#
loop_
_entity.id
_entity.type
_entity.pdbx_description
1 polymer ?
#
loop_
_entity_poly.entity_id
_entity_poly.type
_entity_poly.pdbx_seq_one_letter_code
_entity_poly.pdbx_strand_id
1 'polypeptide(L)'
;STDLKTTLNHAIQLATYFRNANNKFFIAKLRDQQKETYGKYYTIAALGETRWNSYYEVCTSLLRIQQALQLFAINFKPPFNQT
;
A
#
# COMPACT_ATOMS: atom_id res chain seq x y z
N SER A 1 -20.59 -1.01 -12.87
CA SER A 1 -19.14 -1.26 -12.66
C SER A 1 -18.42 0.07 -12.40
N THR A 2 -18.74 0.69 -11.26
CA THR A 2 -18.11 1.90 -10.71
C THR A 2 -17.18 1.51 -9.57
N ASP A 3 -17.63 0.58 -8.73
CA ASP A 3 -16.89 0.09 -7.55
C ASP A 3 -15.52 -0.48 -7.90
N LEU A 4 -15.42 -1.33 -8.94
CA LEU A 4 -14.13 -1.87 -9.37
C LEU A 4 -13.15 -0.75 -9.77
N LYS A 5 -13.62 0.26 -10.50
CA LYS A 5 -12.80 1.41 -10.92
C LYS A 5 -12.35 2.22 -9.71
N THR A 6 -13.24 2.45 -8.75
CA THR A 6 -12.95 3.16 -7.50
C THR A 6 -11.92 2.41 -6.65
N THR A 7 -12.10 1.10 -6.45
CA THR A 7 -11.15 0.26 -5.71
C THR A 7 -9.78 0.24 -6.37
N LEU A 8 -9.73 0.13 -7.69
CA LEU A 8 -8.47 0.21 -8.44
C LEU A 8 -7.78 1.57 -8.24
N ASN A 9 -8.52 2.68 -8.35
CA ASN A 9 -7.96 4.01 -8.13
C ASN A 9 -7.37 4.16 -6.72
N HIS A 10 -8.05 3.66 -5.68
CA HIS A 10 -7.52 3.67 -4.31
C HIS A 10 -6.25 2.81 -4.18
N ALA A 11 -6.21 1.63 -4.79
CA ALA A 11 -5.03 0.77 -4.80
C ALA A 11 -3.83 1.49 -5.45
N ILE A 12 -4.07 2.21 -6.54
CA ILE A 12 -3.05 2.99 -7.26
C ILE A 12 -2.54 4.15 -6.40
N GLN A 13 -3.44 4.89 -5.77
CA GLN A 13 -3.08 5.99 -4.86
C GLN A 13 -2.22 5.47 -3.71
N LEU A 14 -2.59 4.33 -3.12
CA LEU A 14 -1.85 3.70 -2.03
C LEU A 14 -0.44 3.28 -2.47
N ALA A 15 -0.33 2.61 -3.62
CA ALA A 15 0.95 2.19 -4.17
C ALA A 15 1.85 3.40 -4.52
N THR A 16 1.26 4.46 -5.07
CA THR A 16 1.96 5.71 -5.38
C THR A 16 2.45 6.39 -4.12
N TYR A 17 1.63 6.43 -3.06
CA TYR A 17 1.99 7.01 -1.76
C TYR A 17 3.24 6.35 -1.17
N PHE A 18 3.28 5.01 -1.11
CA PHE A 18 4.42 4.29 -0.54
C PHE A 18 5.65 4.22 -1.46
N ARG A 19 5.51 4.59 -2.75
CA ARG A 19 6.65 4.75 -3.66
C ARG A 19 7.25 6.15 -3.60
N ASN A 20 6.49 7.15 -3.17
CA ASN A 20 6.98 8.50 -3.03
C ASN A 20 8.03 8.57 -1.91
N ALA A 21 9.28 8.85 -2.28
CA ALA A 21 10.40 8.94 -1.36
C ALA A 21 10.26 10.07 -0.32
N ASN A 22 9.30 10.98 -0.46
CA ASN A 22 8.99 11.99 0.56
C ASN A 22 8.26 11.39 1.77
N ASN A 23 7.56 10.26 1.61
CA ASN A 23 6.79 9.60 2.66
C ASN A 23 7.65 8.63 3.51
N LYS A 24 8.93 8.97 3.73
CA LYS A 24 9.95 8.07 4.33
C LYS A 24 9.50 7.46 5.65
N PHE A 25 8.85 8.26 6.50
CA PHE A 25 8.39 7.83 7.81
C PHE A 25 7.42 6.65 7.72
N PHE A 26 6.33 6.80 6.97
CA PHE A 26 5.33 5.75 6.83
C PHE A 26 5.84 4.56 6.00
N ILE A 27 6.75 4.79 5.06
CA ILE A 27 7.44 3.70 4.34
C ILE A 27 8.28 2.86 5.30
N ALA A 28 9.04 3.49 6.20
CA ALA A 28 9.84 2.78 7.20
C ALA A 28 8.94 1.98 8.16
N LYS A 29 7.86 2.60 8.65
CA LYS A 29 6.91 1.92 9.53
C LYS A 29 6.20 0.74 8.86
N LEU A 30 5.84 0.86 7.59
CA LEU A 30 5.30 -0.27 6.85
C LEU A 30 6.34 -1.39 6.67
N ARG A 31 7.62 -1.06 6.45
CA ARG A 31 8.70 -2.06 6.38
C ARG A 31 8.92 -2.77 7.71
N ASP A 32 8.89 -2.04 8.82
CA ASP A 32 8.97 -2.63 10.16
C ASP A 32 7.82 -3.63 10.35
N GLN A 33 6.59 -3.23 10.03
CA GLN A 33 5.41 -4.10 10.10
C GLN A 33 5.52 -5.34 9.20
N GLN A 34 6.07 -5.20 7.98
CA GLN A 34 6.32 -6.33 7.09
C GLN A 34 7.38 -7.28 7.67
N LYS A 35 8.43 -6.75 8.31
CA LYS A 35 9.47 -7.56 8.94
C LYS A 35 8.92 -8.36 10.12
N GLU A 36 8.06 -7.76 10.93
CA GLU A 36 7.36 -8.44 12.03
C GLU A 36 6.39 -9.51 11.51
N THR A 37 5.62 -9.20 10.47
CA THR A 37 4.56 -10.10 9.96
C THR A 37 5.13 -11.27 9.14
N TYR A 38 6.14 -11.00 8.31
CA TYR A 38 6.61 -11.95 7.29
C TYR A 38 8.09 -12.33 7.41
N GLY A 39 8.86 -11.68 8.31
CA GLY A 39 10.30 -11.88 8.42
C GLY A 39 11.13 -11.32 7.25
N LYS A 40 10.49 -10.75 6.22
CA LYS A 40 11.11 -10.21 5.01
C LYS A 40 10.35 -9.01 4.47
N TYR A 41 11.00 -8.27 3.58
CA TYR A 41 10.43 -7.09 2.93
C TYR A 41 9.84 -7.44 1.58
N TYR A 42 8.68 -6.86 1.28
CA TYR A 42 8.04 -6.95 -0.02
C TYR A 42 7.98 -5.58 -0.67
N THR A 43 8.35 -5.53 -1.94
CA THR A 43 8.29 -4.33 -2.75
C THR A 43 6.86 -4.12 -3.27
N ILE A 44 6.36 -2.90 -3.13
CA ILE A 44 5.10 -2.49 -3.74
C ILE A 44 5.37 -2.12 -5.19
N ALA A 45 4.71 -2.80 -6.12
CA ALA A 45 4.74 -2.41 -7.51
C ALA A 45 4.02 -1.06 -7.65
N ALA A 46 4.47 -0.19 -8.55
CA ALA A 46 3.68 0.98 -8.90
C ALA A 46 3.37 0.99 -10.39
N LEU A 47 2.37 1.79 -10.74
CA LEU A 47 2.02 1.98 -12.14
C LEU A 47 3.24 2.45 -12.91
N GLY A 48 3.55 1.72 -13.97
CA GLY A 48 4.36 2.21 -15.07
C GLY A 48 3.44 2.31 -16.27
N GLU A 49 3.39 3.49 -16.89
CA GLU A 49 2.54 3.78 -18.05
C GLU A 49 2.77 2.82 -19.23
N THR A 50 3.94 2.17 -19.28
CA THR A 50 4.39 1.35 -20.42
C THR A 50 4.21 -0.15 -20.25
N ARG A 51 3.61 -0.64 -19.16
CA ARG A 51 3.44 -2.09 -18.93
C ARG A 51 1.95 -2.45 -18.80
N TRP A 52 1.46 -3.21 -19.77
CA TRP A 52 0.08 -3.70 -19.85
C TRP A 52 -0.41 -4.39 -18.57
N ASN A 53 0.50 -5.06 -17.84
CA ASN A 53 0.18 -5.77 -16.60
C ASN A 53 0.37 -4.94 -15.33
N SER A 54 0.61 -3.62 -15.44
CA SER A 54 0.92 -2.77 -14.28
C SER A 54 -0.17 -2.77 -13.21
N TYR A 55 -1.45 -2.74 -13.61
CA TYR A 55 -2.59 -2.83 -12.67
C TYR A 55 -2.60 -4.15 -11.90
N TYR A 56 -2.38 -5.26 -12.61
CA TYR A 56 -2.32 -6.59 -11.98
C TYR A 56 -1.16 -6.68 -11.00
N GLU A 57 0.03 -6.20 -11.36
CA GLU A 57 1.21 -6.17 -10.49
C GLU A 57 0.99 -5.31 -9.25
N VAL A 58 0.35 -4.14 -9.38
CA VAL A 58 -0.02 -3.28 -8.25
C VAL A 58 -0.96 -4.03 -7.30
N CYS A 59 -2.06 -4.57 -7.81
CA CYS A 59 -3.03 -5.29 -6.99
C CYS A 59 -2.42 -6.52 -6.32
N THR A 60 -1.66 -7.34 -7.03
CA THR A 60 -1.03 -8.54 -6.47
C THR A 60 0.04 -8.19 -5.43
N SER A 61 0.82 -7.13 -5.65
CA SER A 61 1.81 -6.68 -4.66
C SER A 61 1.13 -6.20 -3.36
N LEU A 62 0.00 -5.49 -3.46
CA LEU A 62 -0.77 -5.04 -2.30
C LEU A 62 -1.44 -6.21 -1.57
N LEU A 63 -2.01 -7.18 -2.31
CA LEU A 63 -2.59 -8.40 -1.73
C LEU A 63 -1.53 -9.22 -0.96
N ARG A 64 -0.31 -9.32 -1.49
CA ARG A 64 0.80 -10.00 -0.80
C ARG A 64 1.15 -9.38 0.55
N ILE A 65 0.89 -8.09 0.74
CA ILE A 65 1.20 -7.37 1.98
C ILE A 65 -0.05 -6.95 2.76
N GLN A 66 -1.22 -7.50 2.41
CA GLN A 66 -2.52 -7.08 2.93
C GLN A 66 -2.57 -7.12 4.46
N GLN A 67 -2.09 -8.19 5.09
CA GLN A 67 -2.13 -8.34 6.55
C GLN A 67 -1.29 -7.26 7.25
N ALA A 68 -0.08 -7.00 6.75
CA ALA A 68 0.78 -5.93 7.27
C ALA A 68 0.14 -4.54 7.09
N LEU A 69 -0.51 -4.28 5.95
CA LEU A 69 -1.24 -3.02 5.73
C LEU A 69 -2.41 -2.84 6.69
N GLN A 70 -3.15 -3.91 6.99
CA GLN A 70 -4.27 -3.87 7.93
C GLN A 70 -3.79 -3.58 9.36
N LEU A 71 -2.75 -4.27 9.82
CA LEU A 71 -2.15 -4.03 11.14
C LEU A 71 -1.57 -2.61 11.24
N PHE A 72 -0.89 -2.16 10.18
CA PHE A 72 -0.40 -0.79 10.08
C PHE A 72 -1.55 0.23 10.20
N ALA A 73 -2.66 0.04 9.47
CA ALA A 73 -3.80 0.95 9.54
C ALA A 73 -4.46 0.99 10.93
N ILE A 74 -4.45 -0.13 11.67
CA ILE A 74 -4.93 -0.18 13.06
C ILE A 74 -4.00 0.64 13.98
N ASN A 75 -2.69 0.45 13.86
CA ASN A 75 -1.69 1.12 14.69
C ASN A 75 -1.61 2.64 14.44
N PHE A 76 -1.86 3.07 13.20
CA PHE A 76 -1.82 4.48 12.80
C PHE A 76 -3.22 5.07 12.59
N LYS A 77 -4.25 4.43 13.14
CA LYS A 77 -5.61 4.97 13.07
C LYS A 77 -5.60 6.36 13.71
N PRO A 78 -6.01 7.42 12.99
CA PRO A 78 -6.07 8.73 13.59
C PRO A 78 -7.02 8.67 14.80
N PRO A 79 -6.70 9.32 15.93
CA PRO A 79 -7.69 9.50 16.97
C PRO A 79 -8.87 10.22 16.33
N PHE A 80 -10.06 9.62 16.35
CA PHE A 80 -11.24 10.10 15.62
C PHE A 80 -11.76 11.48 16.04
N ASN A 81 -11.02 12.24 16.85
CA ASN A 81 -11.47 13.51 17.42
C ASN A 81 -10.52 14.64 17.00
N GLN A 82 -10.63 15.09 15.75
CA GLN A 82 -10.27 16.46 15.38
C GLN A 82 -11.29 17.00 14.37
N THR A 83 -12.54 17.19 14.82
CA THR A 83 -13.35 18.38 14.55
C THR A 83 -14.58 18.38 15.47
#